data_AF-A0A9E0J1N9-F1
#
_entry.id   AF-A0A9E0J1N9-F1
#
_cell.length_a   1.000
_cell.length_b   1.000
_cell.length_c   1.000
_cell.angle_alpha   90.00
_cell.angle_beta   90.00
_cell.angle_gamma   90.00
#
_symmetry.space_group_name_H-M   'P 1'
#
loop_
_entity.id
_entity.type
_entity.pdbx_description
1 polymer ?
#
loop_
_entity_poly.entity_id
_entity_poly.type
_entity_poly.pdbx_seq_one_letter_code
_entity_poly.pdbx_strand_id
1 'polypeptide(L)'
;MLQISLRFALITAFLLGLCLSPASQAGNQKYEPLAASVQAALQATVADHAAPEPSFPSLAEKINWLTEMSRRLERRIPDRAARLDFLKTVYYEAKRAGLDPQLVLGLIQVESGFKKYAVSSAGARGYMQVMPFWVKLIGTPDNNLFHLRTNLRYGCTILRHYLDIERGDLYRALGRYNGSLGKPEYPNLVRGAWERQWNWSRQQYLSPY
;
A
#
# COMPACT_ATOMS: atom_id res chain seq x y z
N MET A 1 52.41 46.39 -17.59
CA MET A 1 52.43 44.90 -17.46
C MET A 1 52.79 44.62 -16.01
N LEU A 2 51.90 44.26 -15.09
CA LEU A 2 51.04 43.08 -15.03
C LEU A 2 49.83 43.42 -14.14
N GLN A 3 48.61 43.07 -14.56
CA GLN A 3 47.39 43.26 -13.77
C GLN A 3 47.26 42.19 -12.69
N ILE A 4 46.84 42.66 -11.51
CA ILE A 4 46.43 41.89 -10.33
C ILE A 4 45.09 41.22 -10.64
N SER A 5 45.03 39.88 -10.63
CA SER A 5 43.79 39.13 -10.80
C SER A 5 43.31 38.57 -9.47
N LEU A 6 42.22 39.15 -8.96
CA LEU A 6 41.35 38.66 -7.90
C LEU A 6 41.00 37.18 -8.11
N ARG A 7 41.30 36.31 -7.13
CA ARG A 7 40.69 34.98 -7.05
C ARG A 7 39.57 35.04 -6.01
N PHE A 8 38.34 35.05 -6.52
CA PHE A 8 37.11 34.99 -5.74
C PHE A 8 37.04 33.67 -4.95
N ALA A 9 36.76 33.79 -3.65
CA ALA A 9 36.42 32.69 -2.78
C ALA A 9 35.08 32.07 -3.22
N LEU A 10 35.09 30.82 -3.65
CA LEU A 10 33.89 30.02 -3.85
C LEU A 10 33.36 29.61 -2.48
N ILE A 11 32.34 30.33 -1.99
CA ILE A 11 31.53 29.88 -0.86
C ILE A 11 30.67 28.72 -1.36
N THR A 12 31.00 27.51 -0.88
CA THR A 12 30.20 26.30 -1.01
C THR A 12 28.87 26.48 -0.29
N ALA A 13 27.79 26.75 -1.04
CA ALA A 13 26.43 26.66 -0.54
C ALA A 13 25.99 25.18 -0.56
N PHE A 14 26.21 24.49 0.56
CA PHE A 14 25.70 23.14 0.80
C PHE A 14 24.19 23.26 1.08
N LEU A 15 23.36 23.17 0.04
CA LEU A 15 21.91 23.03 0.18
C LEU A 15 21.62 21.64 0.75
N LEU A 16 21.53 21.55 2.09
CA LEU A 16 20.90 20.43 2.77
C LEU A 16 19.42 20.41 2.36
N GLY A 17 19.11 19.65 1.32
CA GLY A 17 17.75 19.28 0.99
C GLY A 17 17.20 18.40 2.11
N LEU A 18 16.56 19.03 3.10
CA LEU A 18 15.72 18.33 4.06
C LEU A 18 14.59 17.65 3.29
N CYS A 19 14.77 16.35 3.03
CA CYS A 19 13.69 15.46 2.64
C CYS A 19 12.70 15.37 3.80
N LEU A 20 11.82 16.36 3.93
CA LEU A 20 10.59 16.25 4.69
C LEU A 20 9.75 15.20 3.99
N SER A 21 9.90 13.95 4.42
CA SER A 21 8.91 12.91 4.16
C SER A 21 7.59 13.48 4.67
N PRO A 22 6.55 13.64 3.83
CA PRO A 22 5.26 14.02 4.37
C PRO A 22 4.89 12.95 5.39
N ALA A 23 4.72 13.37 6.65
CA ALA A 23 4.19 12.51 7.68
C ALA A 23 2.90 11.90 7.12
N SER A 24 2.80 10.57 7.13
CA SER A 24 1.60 9.85 6.72
C SER A 24 0.46 10.29 7.62
N GLN A 25 -0.30 11.31 7.20
CA GLN A 25 -1.59 11.62 7.81
C GLN A 25 -2.57 10.54 7.35
N ALA A 26 -2.48 9.37 7.99
CA ALA A 26 -3.63 8.48 8.05
C ALA A 26 -4.78 9.30 8.63
N GLY A 27 -5.89 9.36 7.90
CA GLY A 27 -7.07 10.11 8.33
C GLY A 27 -7.61 9.52 9.63
N ASN A 28 -8.49 10.27 10.28
CA ASN A 28 -9.07 9.85 11.55
C ASN A 28 -10.21 8.86 11.31
N GLN A 29 -9.91 7.68 10.73
CA GLN A 29 -10.89 6.62 10.48
C GLN A 29 -11.64 6.31 11.78
N LYS A 30 -12.95 6.47 11.75
CA LYS A 30 -13.83 6.20 12.89
C LYS A 30 -14.44 4.82 12.77
N TYR A 31 -14.64 4.17 13.90
CA TYR A 31 -15.39 2.92 13.96
C TYR A 31 -16.86 3.18 13.59
N GLU A 32 -17.36 2.44 12.61
CA GLU A 32 -18.76 2.37 12.23
C GLU A 32 -19.30 0.99 12.65
N PRO A 33 -20.39 0.91 13.45
CA PRO A 33 -20.91 -0.37 13.93
C PRO A 33 -21.26 -1.33 12.78
N LEU A 34 -20.74 -2.56 12.88
CA LEU A 34 -21.03 -3.63 11.92
C LEU A 34 -22.27 -4.42 12.35
N ALA A 35 -23.10 -4.82 11.38
CA ALA A 35 -24.09 -5.85 11.62
C ALA A 35 -23.38 -7.18 11.99
N ALA A 36 -23.97 -7.97 12.89
CA ALA A 36 -23.35 -9.21 13.38
C ALA A 36 -23.01 -10.19 12.24
N SER A 37 -23.85 -10.28 11.21
CA SER A 37 -23.60 -11.09 10.02
C SER A 37 -22.39 -10.62 9.21
N VAL A 38 -22.24 -9.30 9.07
CA VAL A 38 -21.09 -8.69 8.38
C VAL A 38 -19.82 -8.94 9.19
N GLN A 39 -19.85 -8.72 10.51
CA GLN A 39 -18.72 -8.99 11.38
C GLN A 39 -18.26 -10.46 11.28
N ALA A 40 -19.20 -11.41 11.33
CA ALA A 40 -18.90 -12.83 11.20
C ALA A 40 -18.27 -13.18 9.84
N ALA A 41 -18.79 -12.61 8.75
CA ALA A 41 -18.23 -12.82 7.40
C ALA A 41 -16.81 -12.27 7.26
N LEU A 42 -16.54 -11.08 7.83
CA LEU A 42 -15.20 -10.49 7.84
C LEU A 42 -14.24 -11.28 8.73
N GLN A 43 -14.70 -11.77 9.88
CA GLN A 43 -13.89 -12.61 10.78
C GLN A 43 -13.48 -13.92 10.11
N ALA A 44 -14.41 -14.61 9.42
CA ALA A 44 -14.10 -15.80 8.64
C ALA A 44 -13.07 -15.51 7.54
N THR A 45 -13.13 -14.32 6.95
CA THR A 45 -12.17 -13.87 5.94
C THR A 45 -10.78 -13.61 6.55
N VAL A 46 -10.67 -13.15 7.80
CA VAL A 46 -9.37 -12.89 8.43
C VAL A 46 -8.73 -14.16 9.01
N ALA A 47 -9.53 -15.09 9.52
CA ALA A 47 -9.06 -16.29 10.24
C ALA A 47 -8.33 -17.33 9.36
N ASP A 48 -8.34 -17.21 8.04
CA ASP A 48 -7.69 -18.17 7.13
C ASP A 48 -6.15 -18.09 7.23
N HIS A 49 -5.53 -19.19 7.71
CA HIS A 49 -4.13 -19.24 8.14
C HIS A 49 -3.11 -19.72 7.09
N ALA A 50 -3.50 -20.35 5.98
CA ALA A 50 -2.55 -20.88 4.99
C ALA A 50 -2.55 -20.02 3.73
N ALA A 51 -1.38 -19.56 3.27
CA ALA A 51 -1.25 -18.88 1.98
C ALA A 51 -0.85 -19.95 0.96
N PRO A 52 -1.76 -20.43 0.10
CA PRO A 52 -1.33 -21.09 -1.13
C PRO A 52 -0.47 -20.10 -1.93
N GLU A 53 0.45 -20.63 -2.74
CA GLU A 53 1.18 -19.80 -3.71
C GLU A 53 0.16 -19.00 -4.56
N PRO A 54 0.37 -17.69 -4.76
CA PRO A 54 -0.55 -16.87 -5.55
C PRO A 54 -0.78 -17.47 -6.94
N SER A 55 -2.06 -17.61 -7.31
CA SER A 55 -2.46 -18.04 -8.65
C SER A 55 -2.34 -16.87 -9.63
N PHE A 56 -1.25 -16.85 -10.39
CA PHE A 56 -1.09 -15.96 -11.54
C PHE A 56 -1.76 -16.58 -12.78
N PRO A 57 -2.19 -15.78 -13.78
CA PRO A 57 -2.78 -16.32 -15.00
C PRO A 57 -1.84 -17.23 -15.81
N SER A 58 -0.53 -16.96 -15.74
CA SER A 58 0.51 -17.78 -16.37
C SER A 58 1.85 -17.61 -15.65
N LEU A 59 2.78 -18.55 -15.85
CA LEU A 59 4.16 -18.43 -15.35
C LEU A 59 4.86 -17.20 -15.94
N ALA A 60 4.64 -16.91 -17.23
CA ALA A 60 5.19 -15.74 -17.89
C ALA A 60 4.71 -14.43 -17.23
N GLU A 61 3.42 -14.31 -16.94
CA GLU A 61 2.89 -13.15 -16.22
C GLU A 61 3.41 -13.04 -14.79
N LYS A 62 3.53 -14.17 -14.08
CA LYS A 62 4.17 -14.21 -12.76
C LYS A 62 5.57 -13.63 -12.81
N ILE A 63 6.40 -14.09 -13.75
CA ILE A 63 7.79 -13.64 -13.90
C ILE A 63 7.83 -12.16 -14.28
N ASN A 64 7.08 -11.72 -15.29
CA ASN A 64 7.10 -10.35 -15.77
C ASN A 64 6.62 -9.36 -14.71
N TRP A 65 5.49 -9.65 -14.06
CA TRP A 65 4.94 -8.79 -13.02
C TRP A 65 5.86 -8.72 -11.80
N LEU A 66 6.36 -9.85 -11.30
CA LEU A 66 7.28 -9.86 -10.15
C LEU A 66 8.59 -9.14 -10.47
N THR A 67 9.11 -9.29 -11.68
CA THR A 67 10.34 -8.63 -12.11
C THR A 67 10.17 -7.11 -12.12
N GLU A 68 9.11 -6.63 -12.78
CA GLU A 68 8.86 -5.19 -12.91
C GLU A 68 8.53 -4.55 -11.56
N MET A 69 7.65 -5.16 -10.76
CA MET A 69 7.31 -4.63 -9.44
C MET A 69 8.47 -4.70 -8.46
N SER A 70 9.31 -5.74 -8.54
CA SER A 70 10.55 -5.83 -7.74
C SER A 70 11.50 -4.70 -8.08
N ARG A 71 11.69 -4.38 -9.37
CA ARG A 71 12.52 -3.25 -9.80
C ARG A 71 12.01 -1.92 -9.24
N ARG A 72 10.69 -1.67 -9.31
CA ARG A 72 10.07 -0.44 -8.76
C ARG A 72 10.21 -0.30 -7.24
N LEU A 73 10.28 -1.42 -6.52
CA LEU A 73 10.39 -1.44 -5.05
C LEU A 73 11.81 -1.46 -4.50
N GLU A 74 12.84 -1.61 -5.35
CA GLU A 74 14.23 -1.81 -4.92
C GLU A 74 14.72 -0.75 -3.91
N ARG A 75 14.40 0.52 -4.14
CA ARG A 75 14.79 1.62 -3.23
C ARG A 75 14.07 1.60 -1.88
N ARG A 76 12.91 0.95 -1.79
CA ARG A 76 12.05 0.95 -0.60
C ARG A 76 12.16 -0.33 0.21
N ILE A 77 12.43 -1.45 -0.45
CA ILE A 77 12.70 -2.77 0.15
C ILE A 77 13.96 -3.31 -0.53
N PRO A 78 15.18 -2.97 -0.04
CA PRO A 78 16.43 -3.34 -0.70
C PRO A 78 16.66 -4.85 -0.79
N ASP A 79 16.32 -5.58 0.27
CA ASP A 79 16.43 -7.04 0.28
C ASP A 79 15.49 -7.68 -0.75
N ARG A 80 16.08 -8.45 -1.68
CA ARG A 80 15.35 -9.04 -2.80
C ARG A 80 14.38 -10.13 -2.35
N ALA A 81 14.76 -10.95 -1.37
CA ALA A 81 13.91 -12.04 -0.89
C ALA A 81 12.65 -11.48 -0.21
N ALA A 82 12.82 -10.53 0.71
CA ALA A 82 11.72 -9.82 1.37
C ALA A 82 10.84 -9.07 0.38
N ARG A 83 11.42 -8.46 -0.66
CA ARG A 83 10.67 -7.77 -1.71
C ARG A 83 9.80 -8.73 -2.54
N LEU A 84 10.33 -9.90 -2.90
CA LEU A 84 9.56 -10.92 -3.62
C LEU A 84 8.45 -11.53 -2.74
N ASP A 85 8.74 -11.79 -1.47
CA ASP A 85 7.77 -12.27 -0.49
C ASP A 85 6.63 -11.25 -0.28
N PHE A 86 6.98 -9.97 -0.11
CA PHE A 86 6.04 -8.85 -0.07
C PHE A 86 5.13 -8.83 -1.31
N LEU A 87 5.71 -8.88 -2.51
CA LEU A 87 4.95 -8.80 -3.76
C LEU A 87 4.02 -10.00 -3.97
N LYS A 88 4.48 -11.22 -3.69
CA LYS A 88 3.64 -12.42 -3.72
C LYS A 88 2.47 -12.29 -2.74
N THR A 89 2.73 -11.80 -1.53
CA THR A 89 1.69 -11.63 -0.51
C THR A 89 0.69 -10.55 -0.90
N VAL A 90 1.14 -9.40 -1.44
CA VAL A 90 0.24 -8.36 -1.98
C VAL A 90 -0.64 -8.94 -3.07
N TYR A 91 -0.06 -9.66 -4.03
CA TYR A 91 -0.82 -10.26 -5.12
C TYR A 91 -1.88 -11.22 -4.59
N TYR A 92 -1.49 -12.13 -3.70
CA TYR A 92 -2.40 -13.11 -3.11
C TYR A 92 -3.55 -12.45 -2.34
N GLU A 93 -3.25 -11.56 -1.39
CA GLU A 93 -4.28 -10.95 -0.53
C GLU A 93 -5.20 -10.01 -1.30
N ALA A 94 -4.66 -9.26 -2.28
CA ALA A 94 -5.46 -8.42 -3.15
C ALA A 94 -6.43 -9.27 -3.99
N LYS A 95 -5.92 -10.30 -4.71
CA LYS A 95 -6.75 -11.14 -5.57
C LYS A 95 -7.83 -11.89 -4.80
N ARG A 96 -7.50 -12.39 -3.61
CA ARG A 96 -8.45 -13.06 -2.73
C ARG A 96 -9.58 -12.13 -2.28
N ALA A 97 -9.27 -10.87 -1.99
CA ALA A 97 -10.26 -9.84 -1.72
C ALA A 97 -10.90 -9.25 -3.01
N GLY A 98 -10.65 -9.83 -4.19
CA GLY A 98 -11.14 -9.34 -5.49
C GLY A 98 -10.59 -7.98 -5.93
N LEU A 99 -9.52 -7.49 -5.30
CA LEU A 99 -8.90 -6.20 -5.59
C LEU A 99 -7.82 -6.34 -6.68
N ASP A 100 -7.52 -5.23 -7.36
CA ASP A 100 -6.33 -5.13 -8.21
C ASP A 100 -5.08 -5.03 -7.33
N PRO A 101 -4.09 -5.95 -7.48
CA PRO A 101 -2.82 -5.86 -6.76
C PRO A 101 -2.10 -4.52 -6.91
N GLN A 102 -2.25 -3.85 -8.06
CA GLN A 102 -1.59 -2.58 -8.33
C GLN A 102 -2.28 -1.41 -7.62
N LEU A 103 -3.60 -1.47 -7.45
CA LEU A 103 -4.33 -0.55 -6.58
C LEU A 103 -3.85 -0.70 -5.14
N VAL A 104 -3.67 -1.93 -4.67
CA VAL A 104 -3.16 -2.20 -3.31
C VAL A 104 -1.74 -1.67 -3.13
N LEU A 105 -0.84 -1.81 -4.13
CA LEU A 105 0.48 -1.18 -4.10
C LEU A 105 0.40 0.35 -4.04
N GLY A 106 -0.50 0.97 -4.81
CA GLY A 106 -0.76 2.40 -4.77
C GLY A 106 -1.23 2.88 -3.40
N LEU A 107 -2.15 2.13 -2.77
CA LEU A 107 -2.62 2.41 -1.41
C LEU A 107 -1.48 2.29 -0.38
N ILE A 108 -0.71 1.19 -0.40
CA ILE A 108 0.41 0.98 0.53
C ILE A 108 1.46 2.10 0.40
N GLN A 109 1.69 2.59 -0.81
CA GLN A 109 2.60 3.71 -1.03
C GLN A 109 2.13 4.97 -0.28
N VAL A 110 0.84 5.31 -0.40
CA VAL A 110 0.28 6.49 0.25
C VAL A 110 0.24 6.31 1.77
N GLU A 111 -0.12 5.12 2.24
CA GLU A 111 -0.30 4.83 3.66
C GLU A 111 1.03 4.78 4.43
N SER A 112 2.02 4.03 3.94
CA SER A 112 3.25 3.75 4.70
C SER A 112 4.53 4.05 3.93
N GLY A 113 4.45 4.32 2.62
CA GLY A 113 5.62 4.32 1.76
C GLY A 113 6.37 3.00 1.79
N PHE A 114 5.66 1.88 1.99
CA PHE A 114 6.19 0.52 2.13
C PHE A 114 7.00 0.28 3.41
N LYS A 115 6.75 1.02 4.49
CA LYS A 115 7.40 0.83 5.78
C LYS A 115 6.64 -0.20 6.64
N LYS A 116 7.24 -1.38 6.87
CA LYS A 116 6.67 -2.47 7.68
C LYS A 116 6.20 -2.05 9.07
N TYR A 117 6.96 -1.19 9.74
CA TYR A 117 6.73 -0.76 11.12
C TYR A 117 6.16 0.67 11.21
N ALA A 118 5.51 1.17 10.15
CA ALA A 118 4.86 2.48 10.18
C ALA A 118 3.77 2.53 11.27
N VAL A 119 3.76 3.60 12.04
CA VAL A 119 2.72 3.93 13.02
C VAL A 119 2.32 5.39 12.83
N SER A 120 1.03 5.64 12.58
CA SER A 120 0.51 7.02 12.48
C SER A 120 0.29 7.64 13.87
N SER A 121 0.09 8.95 13.92
CA SER A 121 -0.32 9.66 15.15
C SER A 121 -1.66 9.17 15.70
N ALA A 122 -2.56 8.70 14.84
CA ALA A 122 -3.83 8.08 15.23
C ALA A 122 -3.69 6.62 15.66
N GLY A 123 -2.50 6.02 15.52
CA GLY A 123 -2.20 4.66 15.93
C GLY A 123 -2.45 3.59 14.86
N ALA A 124 -2.65 3.98 13.60
CA ALA A 124 -2.73 3.07 12.46
C ALA A 124 -1.38 2.34 12.26
N ARG A 125 -1.37 1.07 11.86
CA ARG A 125 -0.16 0.22 11.87
C ARG A 125 0.12 -0.48 10.55
N GLY A 126 1.41 -0.58 10.24
CA GLY A 126 1.96 -1.43 9.17
C GLY A 126 1.73 -0.88 7.76
N TYR A 127 1.91 -1.75 6.77
CA TYR A 127 1.93 -1.40 5.35
C TYR A 127 0.68 -0.67 4.86
N MET A 128 -0.50 -1.16 5.22
CA MET A 128 -1.80 -0.61 4.82
C MET A 128 -2.43 0.26 5.92
N GLN A 129 -1.65 0.63 6.95
CA GLN A 129 -2.09 1.49 8.07
C GLN A 129 -3.45 1.06 8.64
N VAL A 130 -3.55 -0.20 9.05
CA VAL A 130 -4.78 -0.75 9.63
C VAL A 130 -4.92 -0.23 11.07
N MET A 131 -6.12 0.24 11.42
CA MET A 131 -6.43 0.69 12.77
C MET A 131 -6.58 -0.51 13.74
N PRO A 132 -6.02 -0.46 14.96
CA PRO A 132 -6.08 -1.57 15.91
C PRO A 132 -7.49 -2.03 16.31
N PHE A 133 -8.51 -1.16 16.20
CA PHE A 133 -9.87 -1.57 16.52
C PHE A 133 -10.40 -2.65 15.58
N TRP A 134 -9.91 -2.75 14.34
CA TRP A 134 -10.29 -3.82 13.42
C TRP A 134 -9.90 -5.20 13.95
N VAL A 135 -8.73 -5.32 14.59
CA VAL A 135 -8.32 -6.58 15.21
C VAL A 135 -9.28 -6.99 16.33
N LYS A 136 -9.80 -6.01 17.10
CA LYS A 136 -10.79 -6.28 18.15
C LYS A 136 -12.14 -6.74 17.59
N LEU A 137 -12.49 -6.30 16.37
CA LEU A 137 -13.79 -6.58 15.75
C LEU A 137 -13.81 -7.90 14.97
N ILE A 138 -12.80 -8.13 14.15
CA ILE A 138 -12.82 -9.21 13.14
C ILE A 138 -11.60 -10.13 13.27
N GLY A 139 -10.84 -10.00 14.35
CA GLY A 139 -9.57 -10.68 14.56
C GLY A 139 -9.51 -11.60 15.76
N THR A 140 -8.28 -12.05 16.05
CA THR A 140 -7.92 -12.71 17.32
C THR A 140 -6.87 -11.87 18.05
N PRO A 141 -6.75 -11.99 19.39
CA PRO A 141 -5.76 -11.23 20.18
C PRO A 141 -4.30 -11.38 19.71
N ASP A 142 -3.96 -12.52 19.11
CA ASP A 142 -2.60 -12.83 18.63
C ASP A 142 -2.26 -12.20 17.28
N ASN A 143 -3.24 -11.56 16.62
CA ASN A 143 -3.01 -10.93 15.31
C ASN A 143 -2.15 -9.67 15.46
N ASN A 144 -0.92 -9.74 14.92
CA ASN A 144 0.00 -8.61 14.89
C ASN A 144 -0.05 -7.87 13.55
N LEU A 145 -0.49 -6.61 13.57
CA LEU A 145 -0.56 -5.74 12.38
C LEU A 145 0.80 -5.34 11.80
N PHE A 146 1.93 -5.67 12.43
CA PHE A 146 3.26 -5.53 11.84
C PHE A 146 3.72 -6.78 11.07
N HIS A 147 2.98 -7.88 11.16
CA HIS A 147 3.25 -9.06 10.33
C HIS A 147 2.71 -8.82 8.92
N LEU A 148 3.55 -9.05 7.91
CA LEU A 148 3.30 -8.74 6.51
C LEU A 148 1.92 -9.24 6.05
N ARG A 149 1.71 -10.56 6.16
CA ARG A 149 0.47 -11.17 5.68
C ARG A 149 -0.74 -10.74 6.49
N THR A 150 -0.63 -10.70 7.82
CA THR A 150 -1.73 -10.22 8.68
C THR A 150 -2.14 -8.81 8.28
N ASN A 151 -1.20 -7.89 8.11
CA ASN A 151 -1.51 -6.51 7.72
C ASN A 151 -2.23 -6.42 6.37
N LEU A 152 -1.71 -7.13 5.36
CA LEU A 152 -2.28 -7.14 4.01
C LEU A 152 -3.66 -7.81 3.96
N ARG A 153 -3.85 -8.91 4.70
CA ARG A 153 -5.14 -9.60 4.85
C ARG A 153 -6.20 -8.63 5.39
N TYR A 154 -5.89 -7.93 6.48
CA TYR A 154 -6.83 -6.97 7.07
C TYR A 154 -7.10 -5.81 6.12
N GLY A 155 -6.06 -5.14 5.62
CA GLY A 155 -6.24 -3.97 4.75
C GLY A 155 -7.02 -4.31 3.49
N CYS A 156 -6.75 -5.44 2.84
CA CYS A 156 -7.52 -5.87 1.66
C CYS A 156 -8.97 -6.22 2.01
N THR A 157 -9.20 -6.89 3.14
CA THR A 157 -10.56 -7.24 3.61
C THR A 157 -11.38 -5.99 3.93
N ILE A 158 -10.79 -5.00 4.60
CA ILE A 158 -11.42 -3.72 4.95
C ILE A 158 -11.71 -2.89 3.70
N LEU A 159 -10.76 -2.80 2.75
CA LEU A 159 -10.98 -2.06 1.50
C LEU A 159 -12.09 -2.71 0.66
N ARG A 160 -12.13 -4.04 0.57
CA ARG A 160 -13.24 -4.77 -0.08
C ARG A 160 -14.57 -4.44 0.60
N HIS A 161 -14.63 -4.53 1.91
CA HIS A 161 -15.83 -4.20 2.66
C HIS A 161 -16.37 -2.80 2.33
N TYR A 162 -15.50 -1.79 2.28
CA TYR A 162 -15.92 -0.43 1.91
C TYR A 162 -16.30 -0.28 0.45
N LEU A 163 -15.66 -1.01 -0.46
CA LEU A 163 -16.10 -1.06 -1.86
C LEU A 163 -17.53 -1.62 -1.97
N ASP A 164 -17.84 -2.67 -1.22
CA ASP A 164 -19.16 -3.28 -1.26
C ASP A 164 -20.25 -2.34 -0.69
N ILE A 165 -19.95 -1.65 0.42
CA ILE A 165 -20.82 -0.60 0.99
C ILE A 165 -21.07 0.52 -0.03
N GLU A 166 -20.02 0.96 -0.71
CA GLU A 166 -20.06 2.05 -1.69
C GLU A 166 -20.42 1.58 -3.11
N ARG A 167 -20.93 0.34 -3.25
CA ARG A 167 -21.44 -0.23 -4.52
C ARG A 167 -20.41 -0.15 -5.66
N GLY A 168 -19.13 -0.36 -5.34
CA GLY A 168 -18.02 -0.30 -6.29
C GLY A 168 -17.46 1.09 -6.54
N ASP A 169 -17.97 2.15 -5.90
CA ASP A 169 -17.36 3.49 -5.97
C ASP A 169 -16.04 3.50 -5.19
N LEU A 170 -14.94 3.31 -5.92
CA LEU A 170 -13.59 3.31 -5.35
C LEU A 170 -13.21 4.64 -4.69
N TYR A 171 -13.69 5.78 -5.22
CA TYR A 171 -13.37 7.08 -4.64
C TYR A 171 -13.96 7.19 -3.23
N ARG A 172 -15.24 6.81 -3.08
CA ARG A 172 -15.91 6.82 -1.78
C ARG A 172 -15.36 5.75 -0.83
N ALA A 173 -15.05 4.55 -1.34
CA ALA A 173 -14.45 3.49 -0.55
C ALA A 173 -13.08 3.88 0.03
N LEU A 174 -12.21 4.52 -0.77
CA LEU A 174 -10.93 5.07 -0.28
C LEU A 174 -11.16 6.17 0.76
N GLY A 175 -12.16 7.03 0.55
CA GLY A 175 -12.57 8.01 1.54
C GLY A 175 -12.96 7.38 2.88
N ARG A 176 -13.71 6.27 2.88
CA ARG A 176 -14.02 5.52 4.11
C ARG A 176 -12.80 4.86 4.73
N TYR A 177 -11.96 4.24 3.90
CA TYR A 177 -10.75 3.54 4.34
C TYR A 177 -9.85 4.46 5.16
N ASN A 178 -9.64 5.69 4.69
CA ASN A 178 -8.84 6.69 5.38
C ASN A 178 -9.61 7.45 6.48
N GLY A 179 -10.93 7.59 6.36
CA GLY A 179 -11.74 8.44 7.24
C GLY A 179 -11.98 9.86 6.71
N SER A 180 -11.80 10.08 5.41
CA SER A 180 -11.99 11.35 4.70
C SER A 180 -13.17 11.29 3.70
N LEU A 181 -14.26 10.61 4.06
CA LEU A 181 -15.39 10.38 3.14
C LEU A 181 -15.89 11.69 2.51
N GLY A 182 -16.00 11.70 1.17
CA GLY A 182 -16.41 12.87 0.38
C GLY A 182 -15.29 13.87 0.06
N LYS A 183 -14.09 13.69 0.61
CA LYS A 183 -12.92 14.55 0.35
C LYS A 183 -12.03 13.95 -0.76
N PRO A 184 -11.59 14.75 -1.75
CA PRO A 184 -10.88 14.24 -2.92
C PRO A 184 -9.41 13.95 -2.72
N GLU A 185 -8.78 14.55 -1.72
CA GLU A 185 -7.33 14.60 -1.58
C GLU A 185 -6.75 13.18 -1.45
N TYR A 186 -7.24 12.39 -0.49
CA TYR A 186 -6.75 11.04 -0.25
C TYR A 186 -7.05 10.07 -1.42
N PRO A 187 -8.30 9.96 -1.93
CA PRO A 187 -8.58 9.09 -3.07
C PRO A 187 -7.75 9.42 -4.31
N ASN A 188 -7.51 10.72 -4.58
CA ASN A 188 -6.70 11.15 -5.72
C ASN A 188 -5.22 10.81 -5.55
N LEU A 189 -4.68 10.87 -4.31
CA LEU A 189 -3.31 10.43 -4.03
C LEU A 189 -3.14 8.94 -4.32
N VAL A 190 -4.07 8.09 -3.83
CA VAL A 190 -4.02 6.64 -4.06
C VAL A 190 -4.18 6.31 -5.55
N ARG A 191 -5.16 6.92 -6.22
CA ARG A 191 -5.35 6.75 -7.66
C ARG A 191 -4.13 7.18 -8.45
N GLY A 192 -3.57 8.35 -8.13
CA GLY A 192 -2.37 8.88 -8.77
C GLY A 192 -1.13 8.01 -8.54
N ALA A 193 -1.01 7.35 -7.39
CA ALA A 193 0.05 6.36 -7.16
C ALA A 193 -0.20 5.09 -7.98
N TRP A 194 -1.42 4.54 -7.94
CA TRP A 194 -1.81 3.36 -8.70
C TRP A 194 -1.59 3.53 -10.20
N GLU A 195 -2.21 4.54 -10.82
CA GLU A 195 -2.24 4.70 -12.27
C GLU A 195 -0.87 5.12 -12.85
N ARG A 196 -0.10 5.94 -12.12
CA ARG A 196 1.16 6.49 -12.64
C ARG A 196 2.40 5.70 -12.23
N GLN A 197 2.37 4.98 -11.11
CA GLN A 197 3.56 4.32 -10.56
C GLN A 197 3.44 2.80 -10.50
N TRP A 198 2.23 2.25 -10.36
CA TRP A 198 2.03 0.81 -10.17
C TRP A 198 1.31 0.14 -11.32
N ASN A 199 0.70 0.90 -12.21
CA ASN A 199 0.08 0.37 -13.41
C ASN A 199 1.09 -0.38 -14.29
N TRP A 200 0.63 -1.50 -14.80
CA TRP A 200 1.31 -2.51 -15.57
C TRP A 200 0.22 -3.23 -16.36
N SER A 201 0.42 -3.32 -17.67
CA SER A 201 -0.48 -4.05 -18.55
C SER A 201 0.28 -5.12 -19.29
N ARG A 202 -0.40 -6.24 -19.54
CA ARG A 202 0.16 -7.38 -20.29
C ARG A 202 0.70 -6.97 -21.67
N GLN A 203 0.04 -5.99 -22.31
CA GLN A 203 0.40 -5.49 -23.64
C GLN A 203 1.79 -4.86 -23.70
N GLN A 204 2.30 -4.30 -22.60
CA GLN A 204 3.64 -3.68 -22.57
C GLN A 204 4.78 -4.67 -22.82
N TYR A 205 4.52 -5.98 -22.71
CA TYR A 205 5.51 -7.06 -22.94
C TYR A 205 5.13 -7.98 -24.10
N LEU A 206 4.05 -7.69 -24.81
CA LEU A 206 3.63 -8.43 -26.02
C LEU A 206 3.99 -7.69 -27.31
N SER A 207 4.68 -6.55 -27.26
CA SER A 207 5.23 -5.93 -28.46
C SER A 207 6.39 -6.80 -28.95
N PRO A 208 6.25 -7.52 -30.08
CA PRO A 208 7.42 -8.03 -30.75
C PRO A 208 8.19 -6.81 -31.26
N TYR A 209 9.51 -6.82 -31.11
CA TYR A 209 10.34 -6.07 -32.04
C TYR A 209 10.15 -6.65 -33.45
#